data_AF-A0A7D5ZEJ9-F1
#
_entry.id   AF-A0A7D5ZEJ9-F1
#
_cell.length_a   1.000
_cell.length_b   1.000
_cell.length_c   1.000
_cell.angle_alpha   90.00
_cell.angle_beta   90.00
_cell.angle_gamma   90.00
#
_symmetry.space_group_name_H-M   'P 1'
#
loop_
_entity.id
_entity.type
_entity.pdbx_description
1 polymer ?
#
loop_
_entity_poly.entity_id
_entity_poly.type
_entity_poly.pdbx_seq_one_letter_code
_entity_poly.pdbx_strand_id
1 'polypeptide(L)'
;MSEERPAEPHEEPRVSDADAWATACAEDLEAEKARRRTTYGPPPGSAAEELKRLVDTVADKLSGLQSPLLGLAGPAAQQMVRQAVQQAKAAVEPVMERNPDVFDHLAAAGGELLAAYRSAVRSQEHRWTSGTSGLADEWRADRQGDGGDGGEGTGSSERIDLD
;
A
#
# COMPACT_ATOMS: atom_id res chain seq x y z
N MET A 1 -3.79 67.55 33.83
CA MET A 1 -5.05 66.86 33.52
C MET A 1 -4.64 65.54 32.92
N SER A 2 -4.71 64.46 33.70
CA SER A 2 -4.40 63.11 33.23
C SER A 2 -5.69 62.52 32.68
N GLU A 3 -5.82 62.41 31.36
CA GLU A 3 -6.89 61.63 30.78
C GLU A 3 -6.56 60.13 30.95
N GLU A 4 -7.32 59.51 31.84
CA GLU A 4 -7.36 58.06 32.07
C GLU A 4 -7.90 57.38 30.80
N ARG A 5 -7.09 56.50 30.21
CA ARG A 5 -7.43 55.72 29.03
C ARG A 5 -8.45 54.64 29.46
N PRO A 6 -9.64 54.53 28.83
CA PRO A 6 -10.61 53.54 29.24
C PRO A 6 -10.06 52.13 29.02
N ALA A 7 -10.31 51.24 29.98
CA ALA A 7 -9.95 49.83 29.88
C ALA A 7 -10.76 49.17 28.76
N GLU A 8 -10.05 48.61 27.78
CA GLU A 8 -10.61 47.74 26.75
C GLU A 8 -11.31 46.54 27.41
N PRO A 9 -12.49 46.10 26.92
CA PRO A 9 -13.15 44.92 27.44
C PRO A 9 -12.27 43.69 27.18
N HIS A 10 -12.02 42.90 28.23
CA HIS A 10 -11.35 41.61 28.13
C HIS A 10 -12.19 40.66 27.26
N GLU A 11 -11.77 40.45 26.03
CA GLU A 11 -12.31 39.43 25.13
C GLU A 11 -11.97 38.06 25.75
N GLU A 12 -12.99 37.28 26.13
CA GLU A 12 -12.78 35.90 26.57
C GLU A 12 -12.05 35.10 25.48
N PRO A 13 -11.14 34.17 25.83
CA PRO A 13 -10.35 33.45 24.85
C PRO A 13 -11.28 32.58 24.00
N ARG A 14 -11.62 33.09 22.81
CA ARG A 14 -12.30 32.31 21.78
C ARG A 14 -11.41 31.12 21.46
N VAL A 15 -11.93 29.91 21.67
CA VAL A 15 -11.36 28.67 21.13
C VAL A 15 -10.94 28.98 19.70
N SER A 16 -9.65 28.89 19.43
CA SER A 16 -9.15 29.34 18.14
C SER A 16 -9.77 28.48 17.03
N ASP A 17 -9.96 29.03 15.83
CA ASP A 17 -10.54 28.27 14.71
C ASP A 17 -9.76 26.97 14.43
N ALA A 18 -8.47 26.93 14.79
CA ALA A 18 -7.63 25.74 14.68
C ALA A 18 -8.07 24.61 15.63
N ASP A 19 -8.48 24.93 16.86
CA ASP A 19 -8.93 23.94 17.84
C ASP A 19 -10.33 23.40 17.48
N ALA A 20 -11.19 24.25 16.92
CA ALA A 20 -12.49 23.85 16.41
C ALA A 20 -12.38 22.90 15.20
N TRP A 21 -11.46 23.18 14.28
CA TRP A 21 -11.19 22.31 13.12
C TRP A 21 -10.58 20.97 13.54
N ALA A 22 -9.61 20.99 14.47
CA ALA A 22 -9.02 19.77 15.01
C ALA A 22 -10.06 18.86 15.68
N THR A 23 -10.99 19.46 16.44
CA THR A 23 -12.10 18.72 17.07
C THR A 23 -13.03 18.10 16.04
N ALA A 24 -13.48 18.87 15.04
CA ALA A 24 -14.34 18.38 13.97
C ALA A 24 -13.68 17.24 13.16
N CYS A 25 -12.38 17.35 12.86
CA CYS A 25 -11.64 16.29 12.20
C CYS A 25 -11.50 15.04 13.07
N ALA A 26 -11.30 15.18 14.37
CA ALA A 26 -11.25 14.05 15.28
C ALA A 26 -12.59 13.29 15.32
N GLU A 27 -13.71 14.02 15.41
CA GLU A 27 -15.07 13.45 15.39
C GLU A 27 -15.37 12.71 14.07
N ASP A 28 -15.02 13.29 12.92
CA ASP A 28 -15.21 12.66 11.61
C ASP A 28 -14.37 11.38 11.48
N LEU A 29 -13.12 11.41 11.96
CA LEU A 29 -12.21 10.26 11.94
C LEU A 29 -12.72 9.14 12.86
N GLU A 30 -13.29 9.47 14.02
CA GLU A 30 -13.95 8.49 14.90
C GLU A 30 -15.20 7.87 14.26
N ALA A 31 -16.03 8.68 13.61
CA ALA A 31 -17.21 8.20 12.88
C ALA A 31 -16.81 7.26 11.74
N GLU A 32 -15.77 7.58 10.97
CA GLU A 32 -15.25 6.74 9.91
C GLU A 32 -14.65 5.43 10.46
N LYS A 33 -13.88 5.49 11.55
CA LYS A 33 -13.40 4.29 12.25
C LYS A 33 -14.57 3.41 12.71
N ALA A 34 -15.65 3.99 13.22
CA ALA A 34 -16.83 3.23 13.64
C ALA A 34 -17.53 2.53 12.46
N ARG A 35 -17.72 3.24 11.33
CA ARG A 35 -18.27 2.64 10.09
C ARG A 35 -17.41 1.48 9.59
N ARG A 36 -16.10 1.65 9.57
CA ARG A 36 -15.16 0.58 9.17
C ARG A 36 -15.25 -0.64 10.06
N ARG A 37 -15.38 -0.45 11.39
CA ARG A 37 -15.57 -1.58 12.31
C ARG A 37 -16.85 -2.35 12.03
N THR A 38 -17.93 -1.68 11.68
CA THR A 38 -19.20 -2.33 11.31
C THR A 38 -19.07 -3.12 10.01
N THR A 39 -18.40 -2.57 9.00
CA THR A 39 -18.28 -3.19 7.66
C THR A 39 -17.25 -4.31 7.60
N TYR A 40 -16.10 -4.12 8.24
CA TYR A 40 -14.93 -5.00 8.10
C TYR A 40 -14.64 -5.83 9.37
N GLY A 41 -15.39 -5.62 10.45
CA GLY A 41 -15.22 -6.31 11.72
C GLY A 41 -14.32 -5.56 12.71
N PRO A 42 -14.07 -6.16 13.89
CA PRO A 42 -13.19 -5.57 14.90
C PRO A 42 -11.82 -5.23 14.29
N PRO A 43 -11.20 -4.11 14.71
CA PRO A 43 -9.83 -3.85 14.29
C PRO A 43 -8.95 -5.03 14.73
N PRO A 44 -7.92 -5.38 13.95
CA PRO A 44 -6.94 -6.36 14.39
C PRO A 44 -6.39 -5.96 15.78
N GLY A 45 -5.87 -6.94 16.51
CA GLY A 45 -5.18 -6.67 17.79
C GLY A 45 -4.03 -5.68 17.61
N SER A 46 -3.29 -5.41 18.68
CA SER A 46 -2.10 -4.57 18.53
C SER A 46 -1.19 -5.13 17.42
N ALA A 47 -0.50 -4.26 16.67
CA ALA A 47 0.36 -4.72 15.57
C ALA A 47 1.41 -5.76 16.02
N ALA A 48 1.85 -5.68 17.28
CA ALA A 48 2.73 -6.64 17.89
C ALA A 48 2.06 -8.02 18.13
N GLU A 49 0.82 -8.05 18.60
CA GLU A 49 0.05 -9.30 18.76
C GLU A 49 -0.24 -9.96 17.42
N GLU A 50 -0.55 -9.18 16.38
CA GLU A 50 -0.75 -9.69 15.03
C GLU A 50 0.56 -10.20 14.42
N LEU A 51 1.69 -9.51 14.65
CA LEU A 51 3.00 -10.00 14.23
C LEU A 51 3.34 -11.33 14.90
N LYS A 52 3.08 -11.46 16.20
CA LYS A 52 3.25 -12.72 16.93
C LYS A 52 2.39 -13.84 16.32
N ARG A 53 1.11 -13.56 16.06
CA ARG A 53 0.19 -14.51 15.39
C ARG A 53 0.68 -14.90 13.99
N LEU A 54 1.19 -13.95 13.21
CA LEU A 54 1.75 -14.20 11.88
C LEU A 54 2.98 -15.11 11.97
N VAL A 55 3.93 -14.80 12.87
CA VAL A 55 5.14 -15.61 13.09
C VAL A 55 4.78 -17.02 13.53
N ASP A 56 3.85 -17.17 14.47
CA ASP A 56 3.39 -18.49 14.93
C ASP A 56 2.70 -19.26 13.79
N THR A 57 1.86 -18.60 12.99
CA THR A 57 1.19 -19.22 11.82
C THR A 57 2.22 -19.67 10.77
N VAL A 58 3.23 -18.84 10.49
CA VAL A 58 4.31 -19.18 9.54
C VAL A 58 5.14 -20.35 10.08
N ALA A 59 5.46 -20.36 11.37
CA ALA A 59 6.18 -21.47 12.00
C ALA A 59 5.39 -22.79 11.92
N ASP A 60 4.08 -22.75 12.15
CA ASP A 60 3.19 -23.91 12.03
C ASP A 60 3.11 -24.42 10.58
N LYS A 61 2.95 -23.52 9.60
CA LYS A 61 2.93 -23.89 8.17
C LYS A 61 4.28 -24.45 7.73
N LEU A 62 5.38 -23.85 8.16
CA LEU A 62 6.73 -24.33 7.85
C LEU A 62 6.96 -25.72 8.45
N SER A 63 6.50 -25.94 9.69
CA SER A 63 6.54 -27.24 10.38
C SER A 63 5.70 -28.30 9.68
N GLY A 64 4.53 -27.94 9.16
CA GLY A 64 3.67 -28.82 8.36
C GLY A 64 4.29 -29.22 7.02
N LEU A 65 5.15 -28.38 6.43
CA LEU A 65 5.90 -28.67 5.21
C LEU A 65 7.13 -29.58 5.44
N GLN A 66 7.52 -29.82 6.70
CA GLN A 66 8.71 -30.61 7.05
C GLN A 66 8.57 -32.12 6.85
N SER A 67 7.39 -32.65 6.49
CA SER A 67 7.17 -34.10 6.55
C SER A 67 7.57 -34.93 5.31
N PRO A 68 7.94 -34.35 4.15
CA PRO A 68 8.67 -35.14 3.15
C PRO A 68 9.98 -34.53 2.61
N LEU A 69 10.22 -33.22 2.74
CA LEU A 69 11.39 -32.55 2.13
C LEU A 69 12.62 -32.46 3.06
N LEU A 70 12.47 -32.84 4.34
CA LEU A 70 13.52 -32.75 5.37
C LEU A 70 14.31 -34.05 5.59
N GLY A 71 14.28 -34.97 4.63
CA GLY A 71 15.23 -36.08 4.58
C GLY A 71 16.69 -35.64 4.33
N LEU A 72 16.94 -34.36 4.00
CA LEU A 72 18.26 -33.87 3.58
C LEU A 72 18.96 -32.92 4.56
N ALA A 73 18.29 -32.41 5.59
CA ALA A 73 18.91 -31.52 6.57
C ALA A 73 18.84 -32.18 7.96
N GLY A 74 19.95 -32.83 8.35
CA GLY A 74 20.04 -33.61 9.58
C GLY A 74 19.75 -32.82 10.87
N PRO A 75 19.76 -33.49 12.03
CA PRO A 75 19.34 -32.96 13.33
C PRO A 75 20.00 -31.63 13.74
N ALA A 76 21.19 -31.33 13.22
CA ALA A 76 21.88 -30.06 13.43
C ALA A 76 21.15 -28.84 12.79
N ALA A 77 20.57 -28.99 11.60
CA ALA A 77 19.84 -27.90 10.94
C ALA A 77 18.55 -27.56 11.70
N GLN A 78 17.87 -28.58 12.22
CA GLN A 78 16.66 -28.42 13.03
C GLN A 78 16.95 -27.69 14.36
N GLN A 79 18.12 -27.95 14.96
CA GLN A 79 18.60 -27.24 16.14
C GLN A 79 18.87 -25.76 15.86
N MET A 80 19.53 -25.44 14.73
CA MET A 80 19.80 -24.05 14.34
C MET A 80 18.53 -23.25 14.08
N VAL A 81 17.53 -23.85 13.43
CA VAL A 81 16.22 -23.21 13.23
C VAL A 81 15.57 -22.89 14.58
N ARG A 82 15.57 -23.83 15.52
CA ARG A 82 15.03 -23.59 16.87
C ARG A 82 15.78 -22.46 17.59
N GLN A 83 17.11 -22.42 17.48
CA GLN A 83 17.90 -21.34 18.08
C GLN A 83 17.60 -19.98 17.44
N ALA A 84 17.46 -19.92 16.12
CA ALA A 84 17.10 -18.70 15.41
C ALA A 84 15.71 -18.18 15.83
N VAL A 85 14.73 -19.08 15.96
CA VAL A 85 13.38 -18.73 16.46
C VAL A 85 13.45 -18.18 17.89
N GLN A 86 14.23 -18.82 18.78
CA GLN A 86 14.35 -18.36 20.16
C GLN A 86 15.08 -17.02 20.28
N GLN A 87 16.12 -16.79 19.47
CA GLN A 87 16.79 -15.49 19.41
C GLN A 87 15.87 -14.41 18.86
N ALA A 88 15.09 -14.70 17.82
CA ALA A 88 14.11 -13.77 17.27
C ALA A 88 13.05 -13.40 18.34
N LYS A 89 12.51 -14.38 19.07
CA LYS A 89 11.57 -14.12 20.18
C LYS A 89 12.20 -13.26 21.28
N ALA A 90 13.41 -13.59 21.72
CA ALA A 90 14.12 -12.84 22.76
C ALA A 90 14.46 -11.39 22.35
N ALA A 91 14.63 -11.12 21.06
CA ALA A 91 14.86 -9.78 20.55
C ALA A 91 13.57 -8.97 20.38
N VAL A 92 12.44 -9.63 20.09
CA VAL A 92 11.15 -8.97 19.85
C VAL A 92 10.41 -8.65 21.15
N GLU A 93 10.43 -9.54 22.16
CA GLU A 93 9.72 -9.33 23.43
C GLU A 93 10.03 -7.96 24.08
N PRO A 94 11.30 -7.52 24.19
CA PRO A 94 11.63 -6.23 24.80
C PRO A 94 11.21 -5.03 23.93
N VAL A 95 11.14 -5.19 22.61
CA VAL A 95 10.74 -4.13 21.68
C VAL A 95 9.22 -3.95 21.71
N MET A 96 8.49 -5.06 21.82
CA MET A 96 7.05 -5.07 22.05
C MET A 96 6.67 -4.37 23.36
N GLU A 97 7.45 -4.58 24.43
CA GLU A 97 7.21 -3.91 25.71
C GLU A 97 7.63 -2.43 25.73
N ARG A 98 8.74 -2.07 25.08
CA ARG A 98 9.31 -0.71 25.17
C ARG A 98 8.87 0.26 24.08
N ASN A 99 8.55 -0.24 22.89
CA ASN A 99 8.27 0.59 21.72
C ASN A 99 7.14 -0.04 20.87
N PRO A 100 5.91 -0.14 21.40
CA PRO A 100 4.79 -0.75 20.67
C PRO A 100 4.49 -0.04 19.34
N ASP A 101 4.64 1.28 19.29
CA ASP A 101 4.35 2.11 18.12
C ASP A 101 5.25 1.80 16.91
N VAL A 102 6.41 1.18 17.12
CA VAL A 102 7.30 0.75 16.01
C VAL A 102 6.61 -0.28 15.12
N PHE A 103 5.76 -1.14 15.69
CA PHE A 103 5.02 -2.14 14.93
C PHE A 103 3.94 -1.49 14.05
N ASP A 104 3.32 -0.41 14.51
CA ASP A 104 2.37 0.35 13.70
C ASP A 104 3.07 1.02 12.50
N HIS A 105 4.27 1.55 12.69
CA HIS A 105 5.07 2.12 11.60
C HIS A 105 5.51 1.05 10.60
N LEU A 106 5.92 -0.13 11.08
CA LEU A 106 6.26 -1.27 10.23
C LEU A 106 5.04 -1.75 9.43
N ALA A 107 3.86 -1.80 10.05
CA ALA A 107 2.63 -2.17 9.38
C ALA A 107 2.25 -1.15 8.28
N ALA A 108 2.36 0.15 8.58
CA ALA A 108 2.14 1.21 7.60
C ALA A 108 3.11 1.11 6.42
N ALA A 109 4.42 1.00 6.70
CA ALA A 109 5.46 0.85 5.67
C ALA A 109 5.26 -0.42 4.82
N GLY A 110 4.88 -1.53 5.44
CA GLY A 110 4.55 -2.77 4.71
C GLY A 110 3.34 -2.62 3.79
N GLY A 111 2.31 -1.89 4.23
CA GLY A 111 1.13 -1.55 3.41
C GLY A 111 1.50 -0.70 2.20
N GLU A 112 2.37 0.29 2.39
CA GLU A 112 2.91 1.12 1.31
C GLU A 112 3.73 0.30 0.31
N LEU A 113 4.61 -0.59 0.80
CA LEU A 113 5.39 -1.48 -0.06
C LEU A 113 4.48 -2.39 -0.91
N LEU A 114 3.43 -2.96 -0.31
CA LEU A 114 2.46 -3.81 -1.02
C LEU A 114 1.64 -3.01 -2.04
N ALA A 115 1.29 -1.77 -1.72
CA ALA A 115 0.59 -0.87 -2.65
C ALA A 115 1.50 -0.51 -3.83
N ALA A 116 2.77 -0.18 -3.58
CA ALA A 116 3.77 0.09 -4.60
C ALA A 116 3.99 -1.11 -5.52
N TYR A 117 4.12 -2.31 -4.96
CA TYR A 117 4.23 -3.54 -5.73
C TYR A 117 3.00 -3.78 -6.63
N ARG A 118 1.78 -3.69 -6.08
CA ARG A 118 0.55 -3.81 -6.87
C ARG A 118 0.45 -2.74 -7.96
N SER A 119 0.91 -1.53 -7.69
CA SER A 119 0.97 -0.45 -8.68
C SER A 119 1.94 -0.78 -9.81
N ALA A 120 3.14 -1.24 -9.47
CA ALA A 120 4.16 -1.64 -10.44
C ALA A 120 3.68 -2.81 -11.30
N VAL A 121 3.07 -3.83 -10.71
CA VAL A 121 2.50 -4.98 -11.43
C VAL A 121 1.37 -4.54 -12.35
N ARG A 122 0.39 -3.77 -11.86
CA ARG A 122 -0.70 -3.26 -12.72
C ARG A 122 -0.18 -2.40 -13.86
N SER A 123 0.86 -1.59 -13.63
CA SER A 123 1.50 -0.79 -14.68
C SER A 123 2.18 -1.67 -15.73
N GLN A 124 2.73 -2.82 -15.36
CA GLN A 124 3.28 -3.78 -16.32
C GLN A 124 2.19 -4.49 -17.12
N GLU A 125 1.11 -4.90 -16.46
CA GLU A 125 -0.05 -5.51 -17.13
C GLU A 125 -0.65 -4.55 -18.15
N HIS A 126 -0.93 -3.30 -17.75
CA HIS A 126 -1.46 -2.27 -18.66
C HIS A 126 -0.56 -2.05 -19.87
N ARG A 127 0.76 -2.00 -19.69
CA ARG A 127 1.69 -1.77 -20.79
C ARG A 127 1.63 -2.85 -21.87
N TRP A 128 1.42 -4.11 -21.49
CA TRP A 128 1.34 -5.21 -22.47
C TRP A 128 -0.10 -5.43 -23.00
N THR A 129 -1.14 -5.11 -22.23
CA THR A 129 -2.53 -5.19 -22.71
C THR A 129 -2.95 -3.98 -23.55
N SER A 130 -2.39 -2.80 -23.31
CA SER A 130 -2.66 -1.60 -24.11
C SER A 130 -1.97 -1.64 -25.48
N GLY A 131 -0.95 -2.49 -25.66
CA GLY A 131 -0.32 -2.74 -26.96
C GLY A 131 -1.29 -3.32 -28.02
N THR A 132 -2.33 -4.04 -27.61
CA THR A 132 -3.37 -4.51 -28.55
C THR A 132 -4.45 -3.47 -28.85
N SER A 133 -4.68 -2.50 -27.94
CA SER A 133 -5.63 -1.41 -28.15
C SER A 133 -5.02 -0.27 -28.98
N GLY A 134 -3.73 0.01 -28.81
CA GLY A 134 -3.02 1.03 -29.59
C GLY A 134 -2.94 0.67 -31.07
N LEU A 135 -2.68 -0.61 -31.39
CA LEU A 135 -2.77 -1.11 -32.76
C LEU A 135 -4.21 -0.97 -33.30
N ALA A 136 -5.25 -1.26 -32.52
CA ALA A 136 -6.64 -1.12 -33.00
C ALA A 136 -7.02 0.34 -33.35
N ASP A 137 -6.45 1.35 -32.70
CA ASP A 137 -6.68 2.77 -33.01
C ASP A 137 -5.78 3.28 -34.14
N GLU A 138 -4.53 2.83 -34.23
CA GLU A 138 -3.62 3.16 -35.34
C GLU A 138 -4.15 2.60 -36.67
N TRP A 139 -4.71 1.38 -36.66
CA TRP A 139 -5.37 0.77 -37.82
C TRP A 139 -6.74 1.37 -38.18
N ARG A 140 -7.35 2.17 -37.28
CA ARG A 140 -8.57 2.95 -37.59
C ARG A 140 -8.23 4.32 -38.17
N ALA A 141 -7.15 4.95 -37.73
CA ALA A 141 -6.66 6.19 -38.30
C ALA A 141 -6.22 6.03 -39.77
N ASP A 142 -5.51 4.95 -40.09
CA ASP A 142 -5.09 4.65 -41.47
C ASP A 142 -6.26 4.36 -42.42
N ARG A 143 -7.37 3.82 -41.90
CA ARG A 143 -8.56 3.49 -42.71
C ARG A 143 -9.49 4.69 -42.94
N GLN A 144 -9.28 5.81 -42.24
CA GLN A 144 -10.07 7.04 -42.38
C GLN A 144 -9.41 8.05 -43.35
N GLY A 145 -8.17 7.79 -43.79
CA GLY A 145 -7.40 8.67 -44.69
C GLY A 145 -7.63 8.46 -46.19
N ASP A 146 -8.36 7.42 -46.62
CA ASP A 146 -8.56 7.09 -48.04
C ASP A 146 -9.98 7.42 -48.50
N GLY A 147 -10.26 8.72 -48.71
CA GLY A 147 -11.57 9.17 -49.20
C GLY A 147 -11.68 10.68 -49.39
N GLY A 148 -10.93 11.24 -50.34
CA GLY A 148 -11.10 12.65 -50.73
C GLY A 148 -10.07 13.18 -51.74
N ASP A 149 -10.39 13.02 -53.01
CA ASP A 149 -9.85 13.62 -54.25
C ASP A 149 -9.12 14.98 -54.14
N GLY A 150 -7.92 15.09 -54.73
CA GLY A 150 -7.31 16.36 -55.13
C GLY A 150 -5.77 16.42 -55.25
N GLY A 151 -5.21 16.10 -56.43
CA GLY A 151 -3.99 16.75 -56.96
C GLY A 151 -2.70 15.93 -57.11
N GLU A 152 -2.17 15.92 -58.34
CA GLU A 152 -0.90 15.40 -58.87
C GLU A 152 0.31 15.20 -57.94
N GLY A 153 1.02 14.07 -58.12
CA GLY A 153 2.49 14.10 -58.23
C GLY A 153 3.31 13.06 -57.43
N THR A 154 3.74 12.01 -58.14
CA THR A 154 5.02 11.27 -58.00
C THR A 154 5.24 10.34 -56.80
N GLY A 155 5.55 9.06 -57.06
CA GLY A 155 6.16 8.16 -56.08
C GLY A 155 5.88 6.67 -56.31
N SER A 156 6.68 6.04 -57.17
CA SER A 156 6.72 4.60 -57.42
C SER A 156 7.25 3.79 -56.22
N SER A 157 6.59 2.68 -55.84
CA SER A 157 7.18 1.43 -55.33
C SER A 157 6.03 0.46 -54.99
N GLU A 158 5.72 -0.50 -55.87
CA GLU A 158 6.21 -1.89 -55.90
C GLU A 158 5.36 -2.83 -55.02
N ARG A 159 4.73 -3.82 -55.68
CA ARG A 159 3.89 -4.83 -55.03
C ARG A 159 4.78 -5.98 -54.56
N ILE A 160 4.70 -6.30 -53.27
CA ILE A 160 5.35 -7.49 -52.69
C ILE A 160 4.38 -8.66 -52.86
N ASP A 161 4.73 -9.60 -53.75
CA ASP A 161 4.19 -10.96 -53.74
C ASP A 161 4.84 -11.75 -52.60
N LEU A 162 4.06 -12.57 -51.90
CA LEU A 162 4.55 -13.51 -50.89
C LEU A 162 4.16 -14.93 -51.33
N ASP A 163 5.18 -15.71 -51.65
CA ASP A 163 5.16 -17.17 -51.84
C ASP A 163 5.04 -17.91 -50.49
#